data_AF-A0A3B9UZ41-F1
#
_entry.id   AF-A0A3B9UZ41-F1
#
_cell.length_a   1.000
_cell.length_b   1.000
_cell.length_c   1.000
_cell.angle_alpha   90.00
_cell.angle_beta   90.00
_cell.angle_gamma   90.00
#
_symmetry.space_group_name_H-M   'P 1'
#
loop_
_entity.id
_entity.type
_entity.pdbx_description
1 polymer ?
#
loop_
_entity_poly.entity_id
_entity_poly.type
_entity_poly.pdbx_seq_one_letter_code
_entity_poly.pdbx_strand_id
1 'polypeptide(L)' 'MDRKIRVMVVDDSALMRKIISDMINAEPDMEVIDIARNGENL' A
#
# COMPACT_ATOMS: atom_id res chain seq x y z
N MET A 1 3.22 -1.81 22.54
CA MET A 1 3.72 -1.89 21.14
C MET A 1 2.54 -1.58 20.27
N ASP A 2 2.48 -0.35 19.74
CA ASP A 2 1.42 0.01 18.81
C ASP A 2 1.59 -0.83 17.55
N ARG A 3 0.54 -1.60 17.22
CA ARG A 3 0.49 -2.34 15.97
C ARG A 3 0.14 -1.34 14.87
N LYS A 4 1.01 -1.27 13.86
CA LYS A 4 0.72 -0.49 12.65
C LYS A 4 -0.49 -1.05 11.92
N ILE A 5 -1.26 -0.16 11.29
CA ILE A 5 -2.31 -0.51 10.35
C ILE A 5 -1.65 -1.05 9.08
N ARG A 6 -1.97 -2.30 8.73
CA ARG A 6 -1.42 -2.98 7.57
C ARG A 6 -2.30 -2.72 6.36
N VAL A 7 -1.72 -2.20 5.29
CA VAL A 7 -2.46 -1.80 4.08
C VAL A 7 -1.97 -2.56 2.85
N MET A 8 -2.90 -2.97 1.99
CA MET A 8 -2.61 -3.47 0.64
C MET A 8 -3.14 -2.48 -0.39
N VAL A 9 -2.31 -2.09 -1.35
CA VAL A 9 -2.69 -1.11 -2.39
C VAL A 9 -3.05 -1.85 -3.67
N VAL A 10 -4.29 -1.70 -4.13
CA VAL A 10 -4.77 -2.31 -5.38
C VAL A 10 -5.16 -1.21 -6.36
N ASP A 11 -4.46 -1.13 -7.50
CA ASP A 11 -4.71 -0.14 -8.56
C ASP A 11 -4.13 -0.62 -9.91
N ASP A 12 -4.79 -0.28 -11.02
CA ASP A 12 -4.38 -0.73 -12.36
C ASP A 12 -3.16 0.04 -12.92
N SER A 13 -2.81 1.17 -12.31
CA SER A 13 -1.74 2.07 -12.69
C SER A 13 -0.53 1.94 -11.78
N ALA A 14 0.61 1.48 -12.33
CA ALA A 14 1.84 1.27 -11.56
C ALA A 14 2.37 2.54 -10.87
N LEU A 15 2.22 3.71 -11.51
CA LEU A 15 2.59 5.00 -10.94
C LEU A 15 1.75 5.34 -9.70
N MET A 16 0.43 5.12 -9.77
CA MET A 16 -0.48 5.39 -8.67
C MET A 16 -0.18 4.47 -7.48
N ARG A 17 0.07 3.17 -7.72
CA ARG A 17 0.51 2.26 -6.65
C ARG A 17 1.74 2.79 -5.93
N LYS A 18 2.72 3.33 -6.64
CA LYS A 18 3.93 3.90 -6.05
C LYS A 18 3.63 5.14 -5.21
N ILE A 19 2.92 6.12 -5.77
CA ILE A 19 2.57 7.37 -5.08
C ILE A 19 1.77 7.08 -3.80
N ILE A 20 0.73 6.27 -3.90
CA ILE A 20 -0.14 5.93 -2.76
C ILE A 20 0.65 5.16 -1.70
N SER A 21 1.52 4.23 -2.11
CA SER A 21 2.35 3.48 -1.15
C SER A 21 3.34 4.37 -0.41
N ASP A 22 3.92 5.36 -1.10
CA ASP A 22 4.84 6.32 -0.48
C ASP A 22 4.10 7.22 0.53
N MET A 23 2.87 7.63 0.21
CA MET A 23 2.02 8.39 1.14
C MET A 23 1.66 7.56 2.38
N ILE A 24 1.25 6.31 2.23
CA ILE A 24 0.90 5.44 3.38
C ILE A 24 2.13 5.16 4.25
N ASN A 25 3.29 4.87 3.65
CA ASN A 25 4.50 4.58 4.42
C ASN A 25 5.10 5.82 5.11
N ALA A 26 4.65 7.03 4.76
CA ALA A 26 4.99 8.25 5.49
C ALA A 26 4.23 8.39 6.82
N GLU A 27 3.08 7.70 6.98
CA GLU A 27 2.30 7.72 8.21
C GLU A 27 2.95 6.82 9.28
N PRO A 28 3.17 7.34 10.51
CA PRO A 28 3.93 6.63 11.54
C PRO A 28 3.22 5.37 12.06
N ASP A 29 1.90 5.34 11.99
CA ASP A 29 1.03 4.26 12.46
C ASP A 29 0.58 3.31 11.34
N MET A 30 1.12 3.43 10.13
CA MET A 30 0.74 2.60 8.98
C MET A 30 1.96 1.94 8.30
N GLU A 31 1.69 0.89 7.52
CA GLU A 31 2.65 0.25 6.63
C GLU A 31 1.95 -0.43 5.43
N VAL A 32 2.53 -0.29 4.24
CA VAL A 32 2.10 -1.09 3.08
C VAL A 32 2.77 -2.45 3.12
N ILE A 33 1.96 -3.51 3.13
CA ILE A 33 2.45 -4.89 3.22
C ILE A 33 2.43 -5.62 1.88
N ASP A 34 1.65 -5.13 0.93
CA ASP A 34 1.55 -5.72 -0.41
C ASP A 34 0.97 -4.71 -1.41
N ILE A 35 1.26 -4.95 -2.69
CA ILE A 35 0.70 -4.18 -3.80
C ILE A 35 0.14 -5.15 -4.83
N ALA A 36 -1.02 -4.84 -5.38
CA ALA A 36 -1.66 -5.65 -6.40
C ALA A 36 -2.10 -4.80 -7.59
N ARG A 37 -2.02 -5.34 -8.81
CA ARG A 37 -2.64 -4.69 -9.98
C ARG A 37 -4.15 -4.85 -9.98
N ASN A 38 -4.65 -6.02 -9.58
CA ASN A 38 -6.07 -6.35 -9.53
C ASN A 38 -6.32 -7.53 -8.58
N GLY A 39 -7.54 -8.09 -8.58
CA GLY A 39 -7.89 -9.23 -7.71
C GLY A 39 -7.31 -10.59 -8.14
N GLU A 40 -6.63 -10.68 -9.29
CA GLU A 40 -6.04 -11.92 -9.82
C GLU A 40 -4.50 -11.88 -9.78
N ASN A 41 -3.92 -10.70 -10.02
CA ASN A 41 -2.50 -10.46 -10.10
C ASN A 41 -2.08 -9.50 -8.98
N LEU A 42 -1.20 -9.99 -8.12
CA LEU A 42 -0.35 -9.18 -7.26
C LEU A 42 0.63 -8.39 -8.16
#